data_AF-A0A1P8U760-F1
#
_entry.id   AF-A0A1P8U760-F1
#
_cell.length_a   1.000
_cell.length_b   1.000
_cell.length_c   1.000
_cell.angle_alpha   90.00
_cell.angle_beta   90.00
_cell.angle_gamma   90.00
#
_symmetry.space_group_name_H-M   'P 1'
#
loop_
_entity.id
_entity.type
_entity.pdbx_description
1 polymer ?
#
loop_
_entity_poly.entity_id
_entity_poly.type
_entity_poly.pdbx_seq_one_letter_code
_entity_poly.pdbx_strand_id
1 'polypeptide(L)'
;MLDHANLEAMATQMASHFQLTPPDHALLVLPLFHVNSLCVSFLAPVVAGAQVTVLDRFAPQTFVPAIERHRPTCVGSRSSPSPQAKLQIG
;
A
#
# COMPACT_ATOMS: atom_id res chain seq x y z
N MET A 1 14.71 20.79 -3.23
CA MET A 1 13.38 21.14 -2.68
C MET A 1 12.42 20.08 -3.14
N LEU A 2 11.54 19.57 -2.27
CA LEU A 2 10.55 18.57 -2.66
C LEU A 2 9.29 19.32 -3.11
N ASP A 3 8.96 19.26 -4.38
CA ASP A 3 7.74 19.87 -4.92
C ASP A 3 6.64 18.82 -5.20
N HIS A 4 5.45 19.31 -5.55
CA HIS A 4 4.31 18.44 -5.84
C HIS A 4 4.58 17.54 -7.05
N ALA A 5 5.29 18.03 -8.07
CA ALA A 5 5.59 17.26 -9.27
C ALA A 5 6.55 16.11 -8.97
N ASN A 6 7.54 16.31 -8.10
CA ASN A 6 8.45 15.26 -7.66
C ASN A 6 7.70 14.20 -6.85
N LEU A 7 6.78 14.60 -5.96
CA LEU A 7 5.97 13.67 -5.17
C LEU A 7 5.02 12.84 -6.05
N GLU A 8 4.37 13.47 -7.02
CA GLU A 8 3.51 12.79 -7.99
C GLU A 8 4.29 11.79 -8.85
N ALA A 9 5.47 12.19 -9.36
CA ALA A 9 6.34 11.32 -10.12
C ALA A 9 6.79 10.10 -9.30
N MET A 10 7.21 10.32 -8.04
CA MET A 10 7.58 9.24 -7.12
C MET A 10 6.41 8.30 -6.84
N ALA A 11 5.22 8.84 -6.55
CA ALA A 11 4.03 8.04 -6.26
C ALA A 11 3.60 7.19 -7.47
N THR A 12 3.62 7.78 -8.67
CA THR A 12 3.27 7.09 -9.93
C THR A 12 4.28 6.00 -10.26
N GLN A 13 5.59 6.28 -10.11
CA GLN A 13 6.64 5.27 -10.29
C GLN A 13 6.47 4.11 -9.30
N MET A 14 6.13 4.43 -8.05
CA MET A 14 5.95 3.43 -7.00
C MET A 14 4.69 2.58 -7.24
N ALA A 15 3.58 3.19 -7.68
CA ALA A 15 2.36 2.50 -8.07
C ALA A 15 2.62 1.52 -9.24
N SER A 16 3.37 1.97 -10.24
CA SER A 16 3.78 1.13 -11.38
C SER A 16 4.72 0.00 -10.94
N HIS A 17 5.72 0.30 -10.10
CA HIS A 17 6.68 -0.68 -9.60
C HIS A 17 6.00 -1.79 -8.78
N PHE A 18 5.04 -1.43 -7.94
CA PHE A 18 4.25 -2.39 -7.16
C PHE A 18 3.07 -3.00 -7.94
N GLN A 19 2.85 -2.57 -9.18
CA GLN A 19 1.72 -3.00 -10.02
C GLN A 19 0.39 -2.84 -9.29
N LEU A 20 0.22 -1.72 -8.58
CA LEU A 20 -1.01 -1.44 -7.85
C LEU A 20 -2.17 -1.25 -8.82
N THR A 21 -3.30 -1.81 -8.46
CA THR A 21 -4.53 -1.77 -9.23
C THR A 21 -5.69 -1.28 -8.36
N PRO A 22 -6.79 -0.77 -8.93
CA PRO A 22 -7.94 -0.31 -8.14
C PRO A 22 -8.52 -1.34 -7.15
N PRO A 23 -8.47 -2.67 -7.41
CA PRO A 23 -8.88 -3.68 -6.43
C PRO A 23 -7.95 -3.84 -5.22
N ASP A 24 -6.75 -3.25 -5.24
CA ASP A 24 -5.82 -3.37 -4.13
C ASP A 24 -6.30 -2.58 -2.91
N HIS A 25 -5.93 -3.08 -1.72
CA HIS A 25 -6.24 -2.45 -0.46
C HIS A 25 -4.99 -2.41 0.42
N ALA A 26 -4.45 -1.22 0.60
CA ALA A 26 -3.30 -0.96 1.47
C ALA A 26 -3.75 -0.69 2.91
N LEU A 27 -3.12 -1.36 3.87
CA LEU A 27 -3.21 -1.03 5.28
C LEU A 27 -1.97 -0.23 5.70
N LEU A 28 -2.20 1.02 6.09
CA LEU A 28 -1.16 1.94 6.53
C LEU A 28 -0.99 1.83 8.04
N VAL A 29 0.18 1.34 8.41
CA VAL A 29 0.56 0.99 9.79
C VAL A 29 1.62 1.93 10.33
N LEU A 30 2.42 2.53 9.43
CA LEU A 30 3.51 3.44 9.78
C LEU A 30 3.02 4.89 9.83
N PRO A 31 3.67 5.76 10.61
CA PRO A 31 3.28 7.17 10.70
C PRO A 31 3.48 7.91 9.38
N LEU A 32 2.50 8.74 9.00
CA LEU A 32 2.51 9.54 7.75
C LEU A 32 3.59 10.62 7.68
N PHE A 33 4.24 10.96 8.81
CA PHE A 33 5.30 11.96 8.82
C PHE A 33 6.62 11.46 8.20
N HIS A 34 6.74 10.16 7.92
CA HIS A 34 7.90 9.61 7.22
C HIS A 34 7.61 9.51 5.72
N VAL A 35 8.47 10.09 4.88
CA VAL A 35 8.27 10.17 3.41
C VAL A 35 8.04 8.81 2.76
N ASN A 36 8.67 7.74 3.25
CA ASN A 36 8.41 6.39 2.74
C ASN A 36 6.95 5.96 2.96
N SER A 37 6.40 6.22 4.15
CA SER A 37 5.02 5.86 4.49
C SER A 37 4.01 6.70 3.71
N LEU A 38 4.33 7.98 3.48
CA LEU A 38 3.55 8.86 2.64
C LEU A 38 3.54 8.41 1.18
N CYS A 39 4.71 8.18 0.57
CA CYS A 39 4.80 7.84 -0.85
C CYS A 39 4.34 6.41 -1.15
N VAL A 40 4.77 5.43 -0.36
CA VAL A 40 4.53 4.00 -0.64
C VAL A 40 3.18 3.54 -0.13
N SER A 41 2.79 3.94 1.08
CA SER A 41 1.61 3.38 1.74
C SER A 41 0.35 4.23 1.57
N PHE A 42 0.49 5.49 1.12
CA PHE A 42 -0.64 6.41 0.94
C PHE A 42 -0.75 6.89 -0.51
N LEU A 43 0.24 7.63 -1.02
CA LEU A 43 0.15 8.27 -2.34
C LEU A 43 0.13 7.24 -3.48
N ALA A 44 0.97 6.22 -3.47
CA ALA A 44 1.00 5.22 -4.54
C ALA A 44 -0.33 4.45 -4.69
N PRO A 45 -0.96 3.93 -3.61
CA PRO A 45 -2.30 3.35 -3.71
C PRO A 45 -3.36 4.35 -4.18
N VAL A 46 -3.33 5.59 -3.68
CA VAL A 46 -4.30 6.62 -4.06
C VAL A 46 -4.20 6.95 -5.56
N VAL A 47 -2.98 7.10 -6.09
CA VAL A 47 -2.75 7.36 -7.53
C VAL A 47 -3.18 6.15 -8.38
N ALA A 48 -3.04 4.93 -7.86
CA ALA A 48 -3.52 3.71 -8.53
C ALA A 48 -5.04 3.50 -8.47
N GLY A 49 -5.78 4.34 -7.74
CA GLY A 49 -7.21 4.17 -7.49
C GLY A 49 -7.54 3.05 -6.50
N ALA A 50 -6.55 2.60 -5.72
CA ALA A 50 -6.67 1.54 -4.74
C ALA A 50 -7.23 2.07 -3.40
N GLN A 51 -7.74 1.16 -2.57
CA GLN A 51 -8.25 1.50 -1.24
C GLN A 51 -7.10 1.65 -0.23
N VAL A 52 -7.20 2.59 0.71
CA VAL A 52 -6.27 2.74 1.83
C VAL A 52 -7.02 2.78 3.15
N THR A 53 -6.64 1.91 4.08
CA THR A 53 -7.05 2.02 5.49
C THR A 53 -5.89 2.53 6.31
N VAL A 54 -6.09 3.65 7.01
CA VAL A 54 -5.11 4.23 7.92
C VAL A 54 -5.44 3.82 9.35
N LEU A 55 -4.48 3.21 10.05
CA LEU A 55 -4.60 2.95 11.48
C LEU A 55 -4.06 4.16 12.27
N ASP A 56 -4.77 4.53 13.33
CA ASP A 56 -4.44 5.68 14.19
C ASP A 56 -3.06 5.51 14.87
N ARG A 57 -2.75 4.28 15.31
CA ARG A 57 -1.45 3.93 15.90
C ARG A 57 -1.10 2.49 15.62
N PHE A 58 0.18 2.23 15.32
CA PHE A 58 0.69 0.86 15.35
C PHE A 58 0.68 0.35 16.79
N ALA A 59 -0.18 -0.63 17.05
CA ALA A 59 -0.08 -1.48 18.22
C ALA A 59 -0.11 -2.94 17.75
N PRO A 60 0.87 -3.78 18.13
CA PRO A 60 0.89 -5.19 17.72
C PRO A 60 -0.41 -5.93 18.06
N GLN A 61 -1.06 -5.53 19.17
CA GLN A 61 -2.33 -6.10 19.64
C GLN A 61 -3.52 -5.76 18.73
N THR A 62 -3.49 -4.61 18.03
CA THR A 62 -4.58 -4.19 17.12
C THR A 62 -4.28 -4.52 15.67
N PHE A 63 -3.03 -4.86 15.34
CA PHE A 63 -2.59 -5.16 13.98
C PHE A 63 -3.27 -6.41 13.39
N VAL A 64 -3.24 -7.53 14.11
CA VAL A 64 -3.88 -8.78 13.63
C VAL A 64 -5.41 -8.63 13.50
N PRO A 65 -6.13 -8.08 14.51
CA PRO A 65 -7.56 -7.78 14.36
C PRO A 65 -7.88 -6.82 13.21
N ALA A 66 -7.00 -5.84 12.93
CA ALA A 66 -7.17 -4.92 11.82
C ALA A 66 -7.05 -5.62 10.46
N ILE A 67 -6.11 -6.56 10.32
CA ILE A 67 -5.99 -7.38 9.10
C ILE A 67 -7.27 -8.20 8.89
N GLU A 68 -7.76 -8.87 9.94
CA GLU A 68 -8.98 -9.68 9.83
C GLU A 68 -10.22 -8.86 9.47
N ARG A 69 -10.35 -7.67 10.07
CA ARG A 69 -11.48 -6.76 9.85
C ARG A 69 -11.47 -6.11 8.47
N HIS A 70 -10.29 -5.67 8.02
CA HIS A 70 -10.18 -4.85 6.81
C HIS A 70 -9.77 -5.65 5.58
N ARG A 71 -9.24 -6.86 5.74
CA ARG A 71 -8.78 -7.76 4.66
C ARG A 71 -7.91 -7.04 3.61
N PRO A 72 -6.85 -6.32 4.01
CA PRO A 72 -5.99 -5.62 3.06
C PRO A 72 -5.27 -6.61 2.16
N THR A 73 -5.06 -6.23 0.90
CA THR A 73 -4.19 -6.99 -0.03
C THR A 73 -2.72 -6.69 0.23
N CYS A 74 -2.37 -5.54 0.81
CA CYS A 74 -0.97 -5.15 1.06
C CYS A 74 -0.79 -4.47 2.43
N VAL A 75 0.28 -4.84 3.15
CA VAL A 75 0.75 -4.20 4.39
C VAL A 75 2.19 -3.69 4.19
N GLY A 76 2.38 -2.38 4.12
CA GLY A 76 3.68 -1.69 4.27
C GLY A 76 4.77 -1.89 3.20
N SER A 77 4.85 -3.03 2.50
CA SER A 77 5.70 -3.29 1.33
C SER A 77 5.42 -4.73 0.86
N ARG A 78 4.68 -4.86 -0.24
CA ARG A 78 4.28 -6.08 -0.99
C ARG A 78 3.70 -7.27 -0.21
N SER A 79 2.43 -7.57 -0.49
CA SER A 79 1.92 -8.94 -0.58
C SER A 79 0.66 -9.03 -1.46
N SER A 80 0.69 -8.51 -2.69
CA SER A 80 -0.37 -8.85 -3.64
C SER A 80 -0.36 -10.37 -3.89
N PRO A 81 -1.50 -11.08 -3.77
CA PRO A 81 -1.67 -12.34 -4.45
C PRO A 81 -1.94 -12.02 -5.93
N SER A 82 -0.91 -12.05 -6.76
CA SER A 82 -1.08 -11.94 -8.21
C SER A 82 -2.06 -13.02 -8.70
N PRO A 83 -3.07 -12.68 -9.52
CA PRO A 83 -3.89 -13.68 -10.24
C PRO A 83 -3.07 -14.57 -11.20
N GLN A 84 -1.81 -14.19 -11.48
CA GLN A 84 -0.88 -14.91 -12.35
C GLN A 84 -0.11 -16.07 -11.68
N ALA A 85 -0.36 -16.38 -10.40
CA ALA A 85 0.17 -17.60 -9.77
C ALA A 85 -0.70 -18.85 -10.05
N LYS A 86 -1.33 -18.92 -11.23
CA LYS A 86 -1.84 -20.17 -11.81
C LYS A 86 -0.94 -20.52 -12.97
N LEU A 87 0.00 -21.44 -12.73
CA LEU A 87 0.59 -22.42 -13.66
C LEU A 87 2.08 -22.63 -13.36
N GLN A 88 2.38 -23.37 -12.30
CA GLN A 88 3.56 -24.25 -12.22
C GLN A 88 3.44 -25.16 -10.99
N ILE A 89 2.52 -26.12 -11.10
CA ILE A 89 2.64 -27.40 -10.43
C ILE A 89 2.47 -28.44 -11.54
N GLY A 90 3.60 -28.96 -11.97
CA GLY A 90 3.81 -30.03 -12.92
C GLY A 90 5.22 -30.55 -12.66
#